data_AF-A0A0K2RA92-F1
#
_entry.id   AF-A0A0K2RA92-F1
#
_cell.length_a   1.000
_cell.length_b   1.000
_cell.length_c   1.000
_cell.angle_alpha   90.00
_cell.angle_beta   90.00
_cell.angle_gamma   90.00
#
_symmetry.space_group_name_H-M   'P 1'
#
loop_
_entity.id
_entity.type
_entity.pdbx_description
1 polymer ?
#
loop_
_entity_poly.entity_id
_entity_poly.type
_entity_poly.pdbx_seq_one_letter_code
_entity_poly.pdbx_strand_id
1 'polypeptide(L)'
;MTVCCRGRPLAKQMDPEIMGKPWFKIESWCRAKGVSARSSNYELYGSLSARVATILSRFSAWQEVYSIDESFLRFRGTPEELEALGQEIRSTVMRLTGVPVRVAVGPTKTLAKVAALGIKKSPR
;
A
#
# COMPACT_ATOMS: atom_id res chain seq x y z
N MET A 1 -3.64 -9.40 9.76
CA MET A 1 -3.06 -8.10 9.40
C MET A 1 -2.88 -8.04 7.89
N THR A 2 -3.07 -6.88 7.27
CA THR A 2 -2.73 -6.60 5.87
C THR A 2 -1.67 -5.50 5.81
N VAL A 3 -0.75 -5.61 4.85
CA VAL A 3 0.26 -4.62 4.53
C VAL A 3 0.15 -4.27 3.06
N CYS A 4 -0.06 -2.98 2.77
CA CYS A 4 -0.27 -2.48 1.41
C CYS A 4 0.70 -1.34 1.08
N CYS A 5 1.47 -1.51 0.01
CA CYS A 5 2.42 -0.53 -0.54
C CYS A 5 1.67 0.52 -1.35
N ARG A 6 1.03 1.49 -0.66
CA ARG A 6 0.31 2.58 -1.32
C ARG A 6 0.80 3.95 -0.86
N GLY A 7 1.38 4.69 -1.81
CA GLY A 7 1.53 6.13 -1.71
C GLY A 7 0.22 6.87 -2.01
N ARG A 8 0.13 8.14 -1.58
CA ARG A 8 -0.96 9.05 -1.97
C ARG A 8 -0.45 9.98 -3.08
N PRO A 9 -0.58 9.63 -4.37
CA PRO A 9 -0.07 10.47 -5.44
C PRO A 9 -0.79 11.82 -5.45
N LEU A 10 -0.03 12.91 -5.57
CA LEU A 10 -0.55 14.28 -5.60
C LEU A 10 -1.57 14.46 -6.73
N ALA A 11 -1.33 13.86 -7.90
CA ALA A 11 -2.25 13.93 -9.03
C ALA A 11 -3.65 13.39 -8.70
N LYS A 12 -3.77 12.34 -7.88
CA LYS A 12 -5.06 11.80 -7.44
C LYS A 12 -5.80 12.72 -6.46
N GLN A 13 -5.09 13.61 -5.77
CA GLN A 13 -5.72 14.62 -4.92
C GLN A 13 -6.32 15.75 -5.77
N MET A 14 -5.76 16.00 -6.95
CA MET A 14 -6.23 17.02 -7.90
C MET A 14 -7.40 16.51 -8.76
N ASP A 15 -7.35 15.25 -9.18
CA ASP A 15 -8.45 14.55 -9.87
C ASP A 15 -8.62 13.14 -9.29
N PRO A 16 -9.67 12.88 -8.48
CA PRO A 16 -9.92 11.58 -7.88
C PRO A 16 -10.15 10.44 -8.88
N GLU A 17 -10.62 10.77 -10.09
CA GLU A 17 -10.96 9.82 -11.16
C GLU A 17 -9.84 9.66 -12.18
N ILE A 18 -8.66 10.25 -11.93
CA ILE A 18 -7.55 10.20 -12.87
C ILE A 18 -7.06 8.76 -13.15
N MET A 19 -7.24 7.86 -12.19
CA MET A 19 -6.89 6.46 -12.32
C MET A 19 -7.88 5.77 -13.27
N GLY A 20 -7.41 5.38 -14.47
CA GLY A 20 -8.21 4.68 -15.49
C GLY A 20 -8.65 5.55 -16.66
N LYS A 21 -8.43 6.87 -16.62
CA LYS A 21 -8.63 7.74 -17.78
C LYS A 21 -7.56 7.47 -18.84
N PRO A 22 -7.91 7.30 -20.12
CA PRO A 22 -6.93 7.18 -21.20
C PRO A 22 -6.03 8.41 -21.28
N TRP A 23 -4.72 8.20 -21.46
CA TRP A 23 -3.72 9.28 -21.44
C TRP A 23 -4.05 10.45 -22.38
N PHE A 24 -4.45 10.15 -23.62
CA PHE A 24 -4.77 11.17 -24.62
C PHE A 24 -5.91 12.12 -24.20
N LYS A 25 -6.79 11.70 -23.27
CA LYS A 25 -7.87 12.56 -22.74
C LYS A 25 -7.41 13.48 -21.62
N ILE A 26 -6.30 13.15 -20.95
CA ILE A 26 -5.82 13.86 -19.76
C ILE A 26 -4.47 14.55 -19.98
N GLU A 27 -3.82 14.34 -21.12
CA GLU A 27 -2.49 14.87 -21.42
C GLU A 27 -2.39 16.39 -21.26
N SER A 28 -3.35 17.14 -21.83
CA SER A 28 -3.36 18.60 -21.75
C SER A 28 -3.48 19.10 -20.32
N TRP A 29 -4.36 18.49 -19.54
CA TRP A 29 -4.54 18.76 -18.12
C TRP A 29 -3.27 18.42 -17.32
N CYS A 30 -2.67 17.25 -17.57
CA CYS A 30 -1.44 16.82 -16.91
C CYS A 30 -0.31 17.80 -17.16
N ARG A 31 -0.11 18.24 -18.41
CA ARG A 31 0.90 19.25 -18.76
C ARG A 31 0.65 20.57 -18.04
N ALA A 32 -0.59 21.07 -18.04
CA ALA A 32 -0.95 22.32 -17.36
C ALA A 32 -0.77 22.27 -15.83
N LYS A 33 -0.91 21.08 -15.24
CA LYS A 33 -0.76 20.85 -13.80
C LYS A 33 0.63 20.36 -13.38
N GLY A 34 1.59 20.27 -14.31
CA GLY A 34 2.95 19.80 -14.04
C GLY A 34 3.03 18.30 -13.69
N VAL A 35 2.05 17.50 -14.10
CA VAL A 35 2.03 16.04 -13.90
C VAL A 35 2.85 15.37 -15.00
N SER A 36 3.92 14.70 -14.62
CA SER A 36 4.76 13.94 -15.56
C SER A 36 4.25 12.52 -15.75
N ALA A 37 4.16 12.07 -17.00
CA ALA A 37 4.04 10.66 -17.32
C ALA A 37 5.37 9.95 -17.02
N ARG A 38 5.29 8.74 -16.46
CA ARG A 38 6.42 7.84 -16.23
C ARG A 38 6.12 6.51 -16.91
N SER A 39 7.16 5.83 -17.40
CA SER A 39 7.01 4.50 -17.98
C SER A 39 6.69 3.46 -16.92
N SER A 40 5.96 2.42 -17.32
CA SER A 40 5.65 1.26 -16.50
C SER A 40 6.87 0.34 -16.39
N ASN A 41 7.84 0.67 -15.53
CA ASN A 41 9.02 -0.17 -15.30
C ASN A 41 8.68 -1.39 -14.43
N TYR A 42 8.19 -2.45 -15.07
CA TYR A 42 7.71 -3.67 -14.39
C TYR A 42 8.80 -4.41 -13.62
N GLU A 43 10.04 -4.47 -14.14
CA GLU A 43 11.17 -5.14 -13.48
C GLU A 43 11.52 -4.44 -12.17
N LEU A 44 11.57 -3.11 -12.18
CA LEU A 44 11.82 -2.32 -10.98
C LEU A 44 10.72 -2.58 -9.93
N TYR A 45 9.45 -2.49 -10.31
CA TYR A 45 8.34 -2.70 -9.37
C TYR A 45 8.30 -4.14 -8.84
N GLY A 46 8.58 -5.14 -9.69
CA GLY A 46 8.69 -6.53 -9.28
C GLY A 46 9.82 -6.76 -8.27
N SER A 47 11.00 -6.19 -8.51
CA SER A 47 12.14 -6.29 -7.59
C SER A 47 11.87 -5.64 -6.24
N LEU A 48 11.19 -4.47 -6.23
CA LEU A 48 10.80 -3.77 -5.01
C LEU A 48 9.75 -4.55 -4.23
N SER A 49 8.75 -5.09 -4.93
CA SER A 49 7.71 -5.94 -4.36
C SER A 49 8.30 -7.18 -3.69
N ALA A 50 9.19 -7.90 -4.39
CA ALA A 50 9.90 -9.05 -3.84
C ALA A 50 10.68 -8.67 -2.56
N ARG A 51 11.38 -7.53 -2.57
CA ARG A 51 12.13 -7.05 -1.40
C ARG A 51 11.23 -6.76 -0.21
N VAL A 52 10.08 -6.10 -0.44
CA VAL A 52 9.09 -5.85 0.62
C VAL A 52 8.55 -7.19 1.16
N ALA A 53 8.18 -8.11 0.28
CA ALA A 53 7.69 -9.43 0.68
C ALA A 53 8.72 -10.19 1.53
N THR A 54 10.01 -10.14 1.18
CA THR A 54 11.11 -10.74 1.97
C THR A 54 11.33 -10.05 3.32
N ILE A 55 11.06 -8.75 3.45
CA ILE A 55 11.12 -8.07 4.75
C ILE A 55 9.94 -8.53 5.62
N LEU A 56 8.75 -8.62 5.03
CA LEU A 56 7.53 -9.04 5.73
C LEU A 56 7.60 -10.49 6.23
N SER A 57 8.27 -11.39 5.51
CA SER A 57 8.43 -12.78 5.94
C SER A 57 9.21 -12.96 7.24
N ARG A 58 9.98 -11.94 7.65
CA ARG A 58 10.71 -11.93 8.93
C ARG A 58 9.80 -11.78 10.14
N PHE A 59 8.62 -11.18 9.95
CA PHE A 59 7.69 -10.88 11.03
C PHE A 59 6.73 -12.04 11.29
N SER A 60 6.30 -12.76 10.26
CA SER A 60 5.38 -13.89 10.42
C SER A 60 5.76 -15.07 9.53
N ALA A 61 5.76 -16.25 10.11
CA ALA A 61 5.80 -17.51 9.37
C ALA A 61 4.56 -17.73 8.48
N TRP A 62 3.46 -17.02 8.75
CA TRP A 62 2.19 -17.14 8.04
C TRP A 62 1.93 -15.90 7.19
N GLN A 63 2.72 -15.77 6.11
CA GLN A 63 2.57 -14.75 5.10
C GLN A 63 1.86 -15.30 3.86
N GLU A 64 0.96 -14.49 3.30
CA GLU A 64 0.35 -14.72 2.00
C GLU A 64 0.53 -13.47 1.14
N VAL A 65 1.29 -13.59 0.06
CA VAL A 65 1.47 -12.52 -0.93
C VAL A 65 0.23 -12.53 -1.83
N TYR A 66 -0.62 -11.49 -1.71
CA TYR A 66 -1.89 -11.41 -2.43
C TYR A 66 -1.76 -10.70 -3.79
N SER A 67 -0.94 -9.65 -3.84
CA SER A 67 -0.63 -8.91 -5.07
C SER A 67 0.79 -8.32 -5.01
N ILE A 68 1.22 -7.65 -6.08
CA ILE A 68 2.51 -6.96 -6.15
C ILE A 68 2.69 -5.92 -5.04
N ASP A 69 1.61 -5.36 -4.52
CA ASP A 69 1.61 -4.30 -3.51
C ASP A 69 0.93 -4.70 -2.20
N GLU A 70 0.42 -5.93 -2.05
CA GLU A 70 -0.39 -6.34 -0.89
C GLU A 70 0.01 -7.73 -0.36
N SER A 71 0.20 -7.83 0.95
CA SER A 71 0.46 -9.09 1.66
C SER A 71 -0.38 -9.19 2.94
N PHE A 72 -0.86 -10.39 3.22
CA PHE A 72 -1.52 -10.71 4.49
C PHE A 72 -0.55 -11.43 5.42
N LEU A 73 -0.54 -11.01 6.68
CA LEU A 73 0.21 -11.66 7.74
C LEU A 73 -0.75 -12.07 8.86
N ARG A 74 -0.53 -13.27 9.40
CA ARG A 74 -1.28 -13.76 10.57
C ARG A 74 -0.44 -13.56 11.83
N PHE A 75 -1.09 -13.01 12.85
CA PHE A 75 -0.54 -12.78 14.18
C PHE A 75 -1.58 -13.13 15.23
N ARG A 76 -1.10 -13.42 16.44
CA ARG A 76 -1.90 -13.51 17.66
C ARG A 76 -1.24 -12.61 18.70
N GLY A 77 -2.06 -11.87 19.44
CA GLY A 77 -1.60 -10.91 20.42
C GLY A 77 -2.74 -9.98 20.84
N THR A 78 -2.48 -9.20 21.86
CA THR A 78 -3.33 -8.08 22.29
C THR A 78 -3.36 -6.97 21.23
N PRO A 79 -4.40 -6.12 21.20
CA PRO A 79 -4.44 -4.97 20.30
C PRO A 79 -3.18 -4.10 20.35
N GLU A 80 -2.63 -3.88 21.55
CA GLU A 80 -1.45 -3.05 21.80
C GLU A 80 -0.19 -3.67 21.19
N GLU A 81 0.01 -4.98 21.35
CA GLU A 81 1.12 -5.71 20.72
C GLU A 81 1.02 -5.67 19.19
N LEU A 82 -0.19 -5.84 18.65
CA LEU A 82 -0.42 -5.81 17.20
C LEU A 82 -0.25 -4.41 16.61
N GLU A 83 -0.57 -3.37 17.37
CA GLU A 83 -0.31 -1.99 17.00
C GLU A 83 1.19 -1.69 16.97
N ALA A 84 1.92 -2.04 18.05
CA ALA A 84 3.37 -1.88 18.12
C ALA A 84 4.08 -2.60 16.98
N LEU A 85 3.68 -3.85 16.71
CA LEU A 85 4.18 -4.63 15.58
C LEU A 85 3.87 -3.97 14.23
N GLY A 86 2.66 -3.42 14.06
CA GLY A 86 2.29 -2.69 12.85
C GLY A 86 3.15 -1.45 12.61
N GLN A 87 3.48 -0.71 13.68
CA GLN A 87 4.39 0.44 13.62
C GLN A 87 5.81 0.02 13.27
N GLU A 88 6.30 -1.09 13.85
CA GLU A 88 7.62 -1.67 13.55
C GLU A 88 7.73 -2.14 12.09
N ILE A 89 6.71 -2.82 11.57
CA ILE A 89 6.67 -3.24 10.17
C ILE A 89 6.75 -2.02 9.26
N ARG A 90 5.95 -0.98 9.54
CA ARG A 90 5.93 0.24 8.74
C ARG A 90 7.27 0.95 8.74
N SER A 91 7.91 1.10 9.91
CA SER A 91 9.21 1.77 10.03
C SER A 91 10.32 0.95 9.37
N THR A 92 10.31 -0.37 9.52
CA THR A 92 11.30 -1.28 8.94
C THR A 92 11.23 -1.30 7.42
N VAL A 93 10.03 -1.44 6.85
CA VAL A 93 9.87 -1.41 5.39
C VAL A 93 10.31 -0.06 4.83
N MET A 94 9.87 1.04 5.44
CA MET A 94 10.28 2.38 5.01
C MET A 94 11.80 2.56 5.04
N ARG A 95 12.47 2.12 6.11
CA ARG A 95 13.92 2.25 6.26
C ARG A 95 14.72 1.41 5.26
N LEU A 96 14.23 0.21 4.93
CA LEU A 96 14.98 -0.74 4.10
C LEU A 96 14.68 -0.63 2.60
N THR A 97 13.50 -0.11 2.22
CA THR A 97 13.10 -0.02 0.80
C THR A 97 12.78 1.39 0.35
N GLY A 98 12.56 2.33 1.27
CA GLY A 98 12.04 3.67 0.95
C GLY A 98 10.57 3.67 0.51
N VAL A 99 9.89 2.52 0.52
CA VAL A 99 8.49 2.40 0.09
C VAL A 99 7.57 2.60 1.29
N PRO A 100 6.67 3.60 1.27
CA PRO A 100 5.69 3.78 2.32
C PRO A 100 4.62 2.68 2.24
N VAL A 101 4.33 2.05 3.38
CA VAL A 101 3.29 1.04 3.51
C VAL A 101 2.20 1.45 4.50
N ARG A 102 0.99 0.97 4.26
CA ARG A 102 -0.12 1.01 5.22
C ARG A 102 -0.30 -0.37 5.82
N VAL A 103 -0.41 -0.42 7.15
CA VAL A 103 -0.66 -1.64 7.91
C VAL A 103 -2.03 -1.52 8.55
N ALA A 104 -2.85 -2.56 8.43
CA ALA A 104 -4.13 -2.64 9.13
C ALA A 104 -4.37 -4.03 9.71
N VAL A 105 -5.02 -4.07 10.87
CA VAL A 105 -5.30 -5.29 11.61
C VAL A 105 -6.81 -5.51 11.62
N GLY A 106 -7.22 -6.77 11.50
CA GLY A 106 -8.61 -7.18 11.56
C GLY A 106 -8.70 -8.69 11.80
N PRO A 107 -9.82 -9.18 12.35
CA PRO A 107 -9.97 -10.59 12.71
C PRO A 107 -10.04 -11.51 11.50
N THR A 108 -10.43 -10.97 10.33
CA THR A 108 -10.40 -11.67 9.04
C THR A 108 -9.61 -10.86 8.02
N LYS A 109 -9.13 -11.52 6.95
CA LYS A 109 -8.43 -10.86 5.84
C LYS A 109 -9.27 -9.73 5.23
N THR A 110 -10.58 -9.98 5.06
CA THR A 110 -11.53 -9.00 4.51
C THR A 110 -11.62 -7.76 5.39
N LEU A 111 -11.82 -7.93 6.70
CA LEU A 111 -11.92 -6.79 7.62
C LEU A 111 -10.59 -6.01 7.71
N ALA A 112 -9.46 -6.70 7.68
CA ALA A 112 -8.15 -6.05 7.62
C ALA A 112 -8.00 -5.23 6.32
N LYS A 113 -8.40 -5.78 5.17
CA LYS A 113 -8.37 -5.07 3.88
C LYS A 113 -9.29 -3.84 3.87
N VAL A 114 -10.50 -3.96 4.41
CA VAL A 114 -11.43 -2.83 4.55
C VAL A 114 -10.84 -1.75 5.46
N ALA A 115 -10.22 -2.13 6.59
CA ALA A 115 -9.53 -1.19 7.46
C ALA A 115 -8.38 -0.47 6.74
N ALA A 116 -7.60 -1.18 5.91
CA ALA A 116 -6.51 -0.58 5.12
C ALA A 116 -6.98 0.35 3.98
N LEU A 117 -8.17 0.12 3.43
CA LEU A 117 -8.79 1.07 2.49
C LEU A 117 -9.02 2.42 3.18
N GLY A 118 -9.31 2.39 4.48
CA GLY A 118 -9.78 3.52 5.25
C GLY A 118 -11.19 3.86 4.79
N ILE A 119 -12.20 3.41 5.52
CA ILE A 119 -13.57 3.89 5.28
C ILE A 119 -13.51 5.41 5.31
N LYS A 120 -13.83 6.02 4.16
CA LYS A 120 -13.86 7.45 3.93
C LYS A 120 -15.07 8.01 4.68
N LYS A 121 -14.96 8.12 6.02
CA LYS A 121 -16.00 8.50 7.00
C LYS A 121 -17.27 7.62 6.95
N SER A 122 -17.66 7.04 8.09
CA SER A 122 -19.05 6.63 8.27
C SER A 122 -19.93 7.89 8.16
N PRO A 123 -21.06 7.85 7.43
CA PRO A 123 -22.12 8.81 7.67
C PRO A 123 -22.55 8.62 9.13
N ARG A 124 -22.49 9.71 9.92
CA ARG A 124 -23.29 9.80 11.13
C ARG A 124 -24.73 10.09 10.73
#